data_AF-A0A6P6KNM3-F1
#
_entry.id   AF-A0A6P6KNM3-F1
#
_cell.length_a   1.000
_cell.length_b   1.000
_cell.length_c   1.000
_cell.angle_alpha   90.00
_cell.angle_beta   90.00
_cell.angle_gamma   90.00
#
_symmetry.space_group_name_H-M   'P 1'
#
loop_
_entity.id
_entity.type
_entity.pdbx_description
1 polymer ?
#
loop_
_entity_poly.entity_id
_entity_poly.type
_entity_poly.pdbx_seq_one_letter_code
_entity_poly.pdbx_strand_id
1 'polypeptide(L)'
;MAADTQGQVSDTLKRFAVKVTSSSVKERKEVLEELKECVKGKDLPEPVIKGLCKLFYLTLHRYRDAASRRALLSAIEVLVQSQPDAIATNLPPGLLSCGVVSRGVMPGKSTASGACCALPWTCLIVRIVFPSADNREGAKWKKLVEVQSVLLAEVVGGASGNALKSISKCFNKLWKENPGLVDQYMSTLLSLDQSCVCVPLLGLCVDFCTAHKDIATINKHKASLLDLYVKTVLMSKTRPHQHILEKSGSMLRHMSHAEFKEQLLPTLQKALLRSPENSMP
;
A
#
# COMPACT_ATOMS: atom_id res chain seq x y z
N MET A 1 38.54 17.76 -4.30
CA MET A 1 37.80 16.51 -4.60
C MET A 1 36.40 16.50 -4.01
N ALA A 2 36.19 16.71 -2.70
CA ALA A 2 34.84 16.74 -2.11
C ALA A 2 33.89 17.84 -2.68
N ALA A 3 34.40 19.04 -2.95
CA ALA A 3 33.60 20.14 -3.52
C ALA A 3 33.12 19.85 -4.96
N ASP A 4 33.90 19.12 -5.74
CA ASP A 4 33.60 18.76 -7.13
C ASP A 4 32.51 17.69 -7.20
N THR A 5 32.57 16.71 -6.28
CA THR A 5 31.52 15.69 -6.11
C THR A 5 30.20 16.29 -5.64
N GLN A 6 30.23 17.34 -4.82
CA GLN A 6 29.03 17.99 -4.29
C GLN A 6 28.34 18.88 -5.35
N GLY A 7 29.11 19.57 -6.19
CA GLY A 7 28.61 20.29 -7.35
C GLY A 7 27.91 19.37 -8.36
N GLN A 8 28.57 18.25 -8.69
CA GLN A 8 28.01 17.23 -9.60
C GLN A 8 26.68 16.66 -9.08
N VAL A 9 26.58 16.35 -7.78
CA VAL A 9 25.32 15.86 -7.17
C VAL A 9 24.21 16.88 -7.31
N SER A 10 24.49 18.15 -6.97
CA SER A 10 23.51 19.24 -7.11
C SER A 10 23.00 19.35 -8.55
N ASP A 11 23.88 19.29 -9.53
CA ASP A 11 23.50 19.49 -10.93
C ASP A 11 22.71 18.30 -11.49
N THR A 12 23.06 17.06 -11.11
CA THR A 12 22.23 15.89 -11.43
C THR A 12 20.83 16.00 -10.82
N LEU A 13 20.72 16.43 -9.56
CA LEU A 13 19.42 16.59 -8.90
C LEU A 13 18.56 17.67 -9.56
N LYS A 14 19.15 18.81 -9.96
CA LYS A 14 18.47 19.86 -10.73
C LYS A 14 18.00 19.34 -12.09
N ARG A 15 18.86 18.63 -12.82
CA ARG A 15 18.51 18.04 -14.11
C ARG A 15 17.38 17.04 -13.96
N PHE A 16 17.43 16.18 -12.95
CA PHE A 16 16.37 15.25 -12.63
C PHE A 16 15.04 15.98 -12.37
N ALA A 17 15.03 17.03 -11.55
CA ALA A 17 13.83 17.81 -11.25
C ALA A 17 13.16 18.38 -12.50
N VAL A 18 13.94 18.81 -13.50
CA VAL A 18 13.42 19.35 -14.76
C VAL A 18 12.91 18.25 -15.69
N LYS A 19 13.59 17.10 -15.73
CA LYS A 19 13.38 16.07 -16.77
C LYS A 19 12.56 14.87 -16.34
N VAL A 20 12.31 14.68 -15.04
CA VAL A 20 11.52 13.55 -14.51
C VAL A 20 10.11 13.51 -15.12
N THR A 21 9.53 14.64 -15.50
CA THR A 21 8.21 14.71 -16.14
C THR A 21 8.24 14.78 -17.68
N SER A 22 9.39 14.50 -18.31
CA SER A 22 9.52 14.51 -19.77
C SER A 22 8.52 13.57 -20.45
N SER A 23 8.05 13.95 -21.65
CA SER A 23 7.23 13.10 -22.52
C SER A 23 8.04 11.96 -23.16
N SER A 24 9.37 12.11 -23.26
CA SER A 24 10.25 11.11 -23.85
C SER A 24 10.54 9.98 -22.86
N VAL A 25 10.19 8.73 -23.22
CA VAL A 25 10.56 7.53 -22.44
C VAL A 25 12.07 7.40 -22.33
N LYS A 26 12.80 7.69 -23.41
CA LYS A 26 14.26 7.63 -23.46
C LYS A 26 14.87 8.60 -22.45
N GLU A 27 14.43 9.86 -22.48
CA GLU A 27 14.95 10.90 -21.58
C GLU A 27 14.61 10.59 -20.12
N ARG A 28 13.38 10.12 -19.83
CA ARG A 28 13.01 9.69 -18.48
C ARG A 28 13.89 8.58 -17.95
N LYS A 29 14.21 7.57 -18.77
CA LYS A 29 15.13 6.50 -18.38
C LYS A 29 16.54 7.04 -18.12
N GLU A 30 17.07 7.87 -19.02
CA GLU A 30 18.41 8.45 -18.87
C GLU A 30 18.55 9.21 -17.55
N VAL A 31 17.62 10.12 -17.23
CA VAL A 31 17.72 10.91 -16.00
C VAL A 31 17.49 10.10 -14.72
N LEU A 32 16.76 8.97 -14.81
CA LEU A 32 16.59 8.05 -13.68
C LEU A 32 17.84 7.19 -13.45
N GLU A 33 18.52 6.76 -14.51
CA GLU A 33 19.81 6.07 -14.40
C GLU A 33 20.89 7.02 -13.84
N GLU A 34 20.92 8.27 -14.31
CA GLU A 34 21.82 9.29 -13.74
C GLU A 34 21.53 9.55 -12.26
N LEU A 35 20.25 9.68 -11.87
CA LEU A 35 19.86 9.79 -10.47
C LEU A 35 20.34 8.57 -9.68
N LYS A 36 20.11 7.37 -10.20
CA LYS A 36 20.48 6.11 -9.54
C LYS A 36 21.97 6.07 -9.22
N GLU A 37 22.83 6.36 -10.21
CA GLU A 37 24.28 6.41 -9.98
C GLU A 37 24.68 7.58 -9.07
N CYS A 38 23.97 8.71 -9.13
CA CYS A 38 24.23 9.85 -8.28
C CYS A 38 23.96 9.57 -6.80
N VAL A 39 22.89 8.86 -6.46
CA VAL A 39 22.50 8.60 -5.06
C VAL A 39 23.13 7.35 -4.46
N LYS A 40 23.72 6.48 -5.27
CA LYS A 40 24.28 5.20 -4.85
C LYS A 40 25.39 5.39 -3.80
N GLY A 41 25.17 4.83 -2.61
CA GLY A 41 26.16 4.86 -1.52
C GLY A 41 26.40 6.26 -0.94
N LYS A 42 25.53 7.23 -1.23
CA LYS A 42 25.62 8.58 -0.69
C LYS A 42 24.60 8.81 0.42
N ASP A 43 25.03 9.55 1.43
CA ASP A 43 24.16 10.11 2.46
C ASP A 43 23.75 11.54 2.05
N LEU A 44 22.46 11.76 1.86
CA LEU A 44 21.90 13.00 1.35
C LEU A 44 21.16 13.69 2.49
N PRO A 45 21.20 15.03 2.59
CA PRO A 45 20.42 15.73 3.58
C PRO A 45 18.93 15.40 3.46
N GLU A 46 18.23 15.20 4.59
CA GLU A 46 16.81 14.84 4.59
C GLU A 46 15.91 15.79 3.75
N PRO A 47 16.15 17.11 3.68
CA PRO A 47 15.42 17.99 2.78
C PRO A 47 15.53 17.59 1.30
N VAL A 48 16.68 17.07 0.87
CA VAL A 48 16.89 16.55 -0.49
C VAL A 48 16.07 15.28 -0.70
N ILE A 49 16.05 14.36 0.28
CA ILE A 49 15.22 13.15 0.24
C ILE A 49 13.73 13.51 0.14
N LYS A 50 13.25 14.48 0.94
CA LYS A 50 11.88 15.01 0.85
C LYS A 50 11.59 15.58 -0.53
N GLY A 51 12.53 16.33 -1.11
CA GLY A 51 12.44 16.86 -2.47
C GLY A 51 12.32 15.76 -3.53
N LEU A 52 13.15 14.73 -3.44
CA LEU A 52 13.10 13.56 -4.34
C LEU A 52 11.76 12.82 -4.23
N CYS A 53 11.26 12.59 -3.01
CA CYS A 53 9.96 11.97 -2.80
C CYS A 53 8.84 12.75 -3.53
N LYS A 54 8.85 14.09 -3.41
CA LYS A 54 7.90 14.96 -4.13
C LYS A 54 8.00 14.80 -5.64
N LEU A 55 9.20 14.72 -6.19
CA LEU A 55 9.42 14.50 -7.62
C LEU A 55 8.93 13.12 -8.08
N PHE A 56 9.13 12.07 -7.26
CA PHE A 56 8.59 10.75 -7.54
C PHE A 56 7.07 10.77 -7.62
N TYR A 57 6.39 11.48 -6.72
CA TYR A 57 4.93 11.57 -6.76
C TYR A 57 4.39 12.15 -8.08
N LEU A 58 5.12 13.05 -8.74
CA LEU A 58 4.74 13.60 -10.04
C LEU A 58 4.71 12.54 -11.16
N THR A 59 5.35 11.39 -10.96
CA THR A 59 5.39 10.32 -11.98
C THR A 59 4.18 9.41 -11.93
N LEU A 60 3.48 9.32 -10.79
CA LEU A 60 2.43 8.31 -10.54
C LEU A 60 1.31 8.33 -11.59
N HIS A 61 0.91 9.53 -12.02
CA HIS A 61 -0.12 9.72 -13.04
C HIS A 61 0.43 9.91 -14.46
N ARG A 62 1.75 10.12 -14.58
CA ARG A 62 2.42 10.45 -15.85
C ARG A 62 3.04 9.23 -16.52
N TYR A 63 3.60 8.31 -15.75
CA TYR A 63 4.34 7.18 -16.28
C TYR A 63 3.40 6.02 -16.61
N ARG A 64 2.93 5.98 -17.86
CA ARG A 64 2.04 4.92 -18.35
C ARG A 64 2.78 3.70 -18.91
N ASP A 65 4.04 3.88 -19.31
CA ASP A 65 4.88 2.84 -19.88
C ASP A 65 5.59 2.00 -18.81
N ALA A 66 5.88 0.74 -19.12
CA ALA A 66 6.56 -0.16 -18.18
C ALA A 66 8.03 0.20 -17.96
N ALA A 67 8.71 0.74 -18.97
CA ALA A 67 10.14 1.02 -18.92
C ALA A 67 10.46 2.13 -17.90
N SER A 68 9.74 3.26 -17.95
CA SER A 68 9.92 4.38 -17.02
C SER A 68 9.52 3.99 -15.59
N ARG A 69 8.45 3.20 -15.42
CA ARG A 69 8.04 2.70 -14.10
C ARG A 69 9.09 1.79 -13.46
N ARG A 70 9.72 0.91 -14.25
CA ARG A 70 10.82 0.05 -13.77
C ARG A 70 12.08 0.85 -13.44
N ALA A 71 12.47 1.78 -14.31
CA ALA A 71 13.61 2.66 -14.06
C ALA A 71 13.43 3.45 -12.75
N LEU A 72 12.23 3.99 -12.52
CA LEU A 72 11.92 4.70 -11.29
C LEU A 72 11.96 3.79 -10.06
N LEU A 73 11.36 2.60 -10.14
CA LEU A 73 11.42 1.62 -9.05
C LEU A 73 12.87 1.25 -8.71
N SER A 74 13.75 1.11 -9.72
CA SER A 74 15.18 0.83 -9.53
C SER A 74 15.91 2.00 -8.87
N ALA A 75 15.62 3.25 -9.24
CA ALA A 75 16.19 4.42 -8.58
C ALA A 75 15.73 4.53 -7.11
N ILE A 76 14.45 4.26 -6.83
CA ILE A 76 13.92 4.20 -5.46
C ILE A 76 14.62 3.08 -4.68
N GLU A 77 14.85 1.91 -5.29
CA GLU A 77 15.53 0.79 -4.63
C GLU A 77 16.94 1.16 -4.16
N VAL A 78 17.74 1.79 -5.01
CA VAL A 78 19.09 2.26 -4.63
C VAL A 78 19.01 3.32 -3.52
N LEU A 79 18.02 4.19 -3.56
CA LEU A 79 17.84 5.22 -2.53
C LEU A 79 17.41 4.63 -1.18
N VAL A 80 16.50 3.65 -1.18
CA VAL A 80 16.07 2.90 0.01
C VAL A 80 17.24 2.10 0.60
N GLN A 81 18.08 1.48 -0.25
CA GLN A 81 19.28 0.77 0.20
C GLN A 81 20.30 1.71 0.85
N SER A 82 20.43 2.95 0.33
CA SER A 82 21.42 3.91 0.83
C SER A 82 20.95 4.62 2.10
N GLN A 83 19.66 4.99 2.19
CA GLN A 83 19.08 5.74 3.31
C GLN A 83 17.70 5.20 3.71
N PRO A 84 17.64 3.99 4.28
CA PRO A 84 16.39 3.27 4.54
C PRO A 84 15.45 4.04 5.48
N ASP A 85 15.99 4.60 6.56
CA ASP A 85 15.22 5.33 7.56
C ASP A 85 14.60 6.62 7.02
N ALA A 86 15.37 7.40 6.26
CA ALA A 86 14.90 8.65 5.67
C ALA A 86 13.78 8.38 4.67
N ILE A 87 13.89 7.33 3.85
CA ILE A 87 12.87 6.97 2.87
C ILE A 87 11.62 6.40 3.54
N ALA A 88 11.75 5.50 4.52
CA ALA A 88 10.61 4.96 5.25
C ALA A 88 9.82 6.04 6.02
N THR A 89 10.51 7.09 6.46
CA THR A 89 9.88 8.24 7.15
C THR A 89 9.15 9.16 6.16
N ASN A 90 9.72 9.41 4.98
CA ASN A 90 9.26 10.47 4.10
C ASN A 90 8.39 10.00 2.93
N LEU A 91 8.70 8.85 2.31
CA LEU A 91 8.03 8.41 1.10
C LEU A 91 6.58 7.94 1.35
N PRO A 92 6.30 7.03 2.32
CA PRO A 92 4.95 6.49 2.49
C PRO A 92 3.90 7.54 2.87
N PRO A 93 4.11 8.41 3.88
CA PRO A 93 3.08 9.39 4.26
C PRO A 93 2.71 10.34 3.13
N GLY A 94 3.68 10.76 2.31
CA GLY A 94 3.43 11.67 1.19
C GLY A 94 2.53 11.08 0.11
N LEU A 95 2.47 9.75 -0.03
CA LEU A 95 1.57 9.08 -1.00
C LEU A 95 0.08 9.35 -0.71
N LEU A 96 -0.29 9.59 0.56
CA LEU A 96 -1.67 9.95 0.94
C LEU A 96 -2.06 11.38 0.52
N SER A 97 -1.08 12.18 0.08
CA SER A 97 -1.24 13.59 -0.27
C SER A 97 -1.04 13.90 -1.75
N CYS A 98 -0.68 12.90 -2.58
CA CYS A 98 -0.31 13.13 -3.98
C CYS A 98 -1.41 12.77 -5.00
N GLY A 99 -2.69 12.84 -4.60
CA GLY A 99 -3.82 12.64 -5.52
C GLY A 99 -3.99 11.20 -6.01
N VAL A 100 -3.50 10.21 -5.26
CA VAL A 100 -3.78 8.78 -5.50
C VAL A 100 -4.82 8.21 -4.54
N VAL A 101 -5.39 9.04 -3.67
CA VAL A 101 -6.42 8.69 -2.68
C VAL A 101 -7.61 9.63 -2.82
N SER A 102 -8.82 9.08 -2.84
CA SER A 102 -10.07 9.77 -3.17
C SER A 102 -10.72 10.52 -2.00
N ARG A 103 -10.12 10.46 -0.80
CA ARG A 103 -10.47 11.24 0.41
C ARG A 103 -11.99 11.35 0.68
N GLY A 104 -12.69 10.21 0.67
CA GLY A 104 -14.13 10.14 0.95
C GLY A 104 -15.02 10.16 -0.29
N VAL A 105 -14.45 10.30 -1.49
CA VAL A 105 -15.14 10.04 -2.76
C VAL A 105 -14.88 8.59 -3.20
N MET A 106 -15.79 8.03 -3.99
CA MET A 106 -15.62 6.72 -4.62
C MET A 106 -14.29 6.66 -5.42
N PRO A 107 -13.45 5.62 -5.21
CA PRO A 107 -12.24 5.41 -6.01
C PRO A 107 -12.51 5.39 -7.51
N GLY A 108 -11.76 6.19 -8.26
CA GLY A 108 -11.86 6.28 -9.71
C GLY A 108 -10.71 5.58 -10.42
N LYS A 109 -10.81 5.44 -11.75
CA LYS A 109 -9.76 4.83 -12.60
C LYS A 109 -8.40 5.54 -12.43
N SER A 110 -8.42 6.86 -12.25
CA SER A 110 -7.20 7.67 -12.10
C SER A 110 -6.50 7.43 -10.76
N THR A 111 -7.23 7.47 -9.64
CA THR A 111 -6.67 7.22 -8.31
C THR A 111 -6.18 5.78 -8.18
N ALA A 112 -6.96 4.82 -8.67
CA ALA A 112 -6.58 3.42 -8.72
C ALA A 112 -5.33 3.17 -9.58
N SER A 113 -5.19 3.83 -10.73
CA SER A 113 -3.97 3.73 -11.57
C SER A 113 -2.74 4.28 -10.84
N GLY A 114 -2.87 5.43 -10.18
CA GLY A 114 -1.78 6.00 -9.38
C GLY A 114 -1.43 5.10 -8.20
N ALA A 115 -2.41 4.58 -7.47
CA ALA A 115 -2.22 3.65 -6.37
C ALA A 115 -1.54 2.33 -6.81
N CYS A 116 -1.91 1.80 -8.00
CA CYS A 116 -1.22 0.66 -8.60
C CYS A 116 0.27 0.94 -8.86
N CYS A 117 0.63 2.18 -9.20
CA CYS A 117 2.03 2.56 -9.42
C CYS A 117 2.78 2.77 -8.10
N ALA A 118 2.10 3.24 -7.06
CA ALA A 118 2.67 3.52 -5.74
C ALA A 118 2.91 2.25 -4.89
N LEU A 119 2.00 1.27 -4.95
CA LEU A 119 2.08 0.05 -4.12
C LEU A 119 3.42 -0.71 -4.27
N PRO A 120 3.98 -0.93 -5.47
CA PRO A 120 5.31 -1.52 -5.61
C PRO A 120 6.42 -0.79 -4.85
N TRP A 121 6.34 0.54 -4.70
CA TRP A 121 7.33 1.32 -3.93
C TRP A 121 7.21 0.99 -2.44
N THR A 122 5.99 0.84 -1.93
CA THR A 122 5.77 0.47 -0.53
C THR A 122 6.22 -0.96 -0.25
N CYS A 123 5.97 -1.92 -1.15
CA CYS A 123 6.45 -3.30 -1.02
C CYS A 123 7.99 -3.38 -1.02
N LEU A 124 8.63 -2.52 -1.81
CA LEU A 124 10.08 -2.38 -1.82
C LEU A 124 10.63 -1.90 -0.48
N ILE A 125 9.97 -0.92 0.16
CA ILE A 125 10.32 -0.45 1.52
C ILE A 125 10.18 -1.59 2.53
N VAL A 126 9.09 -2.36 2.49
CA VAL A 126 8.91 -3.53 3.38
C VAL A 126 10.10 -4.48 3.25
N ARG A 127 10.47 -4.84 2.02
CA ARG A 127 11.53 -5.81 1.75
C ARG A 127 12.90 -5.35 2.26
N ILE A 128 13.22 -4.05 2.16
CA ILE A 128 14.58 -3.54 2.45
C ILE A 128 14.69 -3.01 3.88
N VAL A 129 13.69 -2.25 4.34
CA VAL A 129 13.73 -1.57 5.65
C VAL A 129 13.21 -2.49 6.76
N PHE A 130 12.29 -3.40 6.43
CA PHE A 130 11.59 -4.25 7.37
C PHE A 130 11.81 -5.77 7.11
N PRO A 131 13.07 -6.24 6.96
CA PRO A 131 13.35 -7.61 6.53
C PRO A 131 13.04 -8.67 7.61
N SER A 132 13.12 -8.33 8.89
CA SER A 132 12.91 -9.26 10.02
C SER A 132 11.70 -8.86 10.87
N ALA A 133 11.26 -9.78 11.73
CA ALA A 133 10.13 -9.55 12.64
C ALA A 133 10.34 -8.34 13.56
N ASP A 134 11.56 -8.18 14.10
CA ASP A 134 11.92 -7.11 15.05
C ASP A 134 11.88 -5.72 14.43
N ASN A 135 12.05 -5.60 13.11
CA ASN A 135 11.96 -4.31 12.45
C ASN A 135 10.50 -3.91 12.18
N ARG A 136 9.58 -4.89 12.11
CA ARG A 136 8.18 -4.72 11.69
C ARG A 136 7.28 -4.29 12.86
N GLU A 137 7.72 -3.27 13.56
CA GLU A 137 7.03 -2.68 14.69
C GLU A 137 7.18 -1.15 14.76
N GLY A 138 6.51 -0.53 15.72
CA GLY A 138 6.58 0.91 15.92
C GLY A 138 5.85 1.74 14.85
N ALA A 139 6.00 3.06 14.96
CA ALA A 139 5.21 4.03 14.19
C ALA A 139 5.48 3.97 12.68
N LYS A 140 6.74 3.79 12.26
CA LYS A 140 7.11 3.73 10.83
C LYS A 140 6.46 2.53 10.14
N TRP A 141 6.53 1.35 10.76
CA TRP A 141 5.89 0.14 10.25
C TRP A 141 4.37 0.29 10.17
N LYS A 142 3.73 0.70 11.27
CA LYS A 142 2.28 0.94 11.32
C LYS A 142 1.85 1.91 10.22
N LYS A 143 2.59 3.00 10.02
CA LYS A 143 2.27 3.99 8.98
C LYS A 143 2.42 3.41 7.56
N LEU A 144 3.44 2.59 7.31
CA LEU A 144 3.61 1.93 6.01
C LEU A 144 2.45 0.99 5.69
N VAL A 145 2.02 0.17 6.66
CA VAL A 145 0.90 -0.77 6.53
C VAL A 145 -0.42 -0.03 6.34
N GLU A 146 -0.65 1.06 7.08
CA GLU A 146 -1.80 1.96 6.90
C GLU A 146 -1.85 2.52 5.47
N VAL A 147 -0.72 3.05 4.97
CA VAL A 147 -0.62 3.56 3.60
C VAL A 147 -0.92 2.48 2.56
N GLN A 148 -0.40 1.27 2.74
CA GLN A 148 -0.70 0.15 1.85
C GLN A 148 -2.18 -0.25 1.86
N SER A 149 -2.81 -0.22 3.02
CA SER A 149 -4.25 -0.47 3.16
C SER A 149 -5.07 0.56 2.39
N VAL A 150 -4.76 1.86 2.55
CA VAL A 150 -5.44 2.94 1.83
C VAL A 150 -5.26 2.81 0.32
N LEU A 151 -4.02 2.59 -0.14
CA LEU A 151 -3.73 2.44 -1.57
C LEU A 151 -4.40 1.20 -2.17
N LEU A 152 -4.43 0.07 -1.45
CA LEU A 152 -5.09 -1.13 -1.94
C LEU A 152 -6.61 -0.96 -2.03
N ALA A 153 -7.22 -0.22 -1.11
CA ALA A 153 -8.64 0.11 -1.19
C ALA A 153 -8.96 0.91 -2.48
N GLU A 154 -8.12 1.87 -2.84
CA GLU A 154 -8.25 2.61 -4.11
C GLU A 154 -8.13 1.68 -5.34
N VAL A 155 -7.15 0.77 -5.33
CA VAL A 155 -6.97 -0.21 -6.41
C VAL A 155 -8.19 -1.13 -6.52
N VAL A 156 -8.68 -1.65 -5.41
CA VAL A 156 -9.84 -2.55 -5.39
C VAL A 156 -11.11 -1.83 -5.86
N GLY A 157 -11.25 -0.52 -5.57
CA GLY A 157 -12.40 0.26 -5.98
C GLY A 157 -12.42 0.75 -7.43
N GLY A 158 -11.26 0.95 -8.07
CA GLY A 158 -11.21 1.59 -9.39
C GLY A 158 -10.31 0.95 -10.45
N ALA A 159 -9.52 -0.08 -10.12
CA ALA A 159 -8.59 -0.69 -11.06
C ALA A 159 -9.26 -1.77 -11.93
N SER A 160 -8.65 -2.07 -13.07
CA SER A 160 -9.05 -3.24 -13.86
C SER A 160 -8.67 -4.55 -13.17
N GLY A 161 -9.37 -5.64 -13.46
CA GLY A 161 -9.06 -6.95 -12.89
C GLY A 161 -7.62 -7.41 -13.14
N ASN A 162 -7.02 -7.05 -14.28
CA ASN A 162 -5.62 -7.37 -14.58
C ASN A 162 -4.64 -6.56 -13.70
N ALA A 163 -4.92 -5.28 -13.46
CA ALA A 163 -4.12 -4.46 -12.56
C ALA A 163 -4.21 -4.97 -11.12
N LEU A 164 -5.42 -5.30 -10.64
CA LEU A 164 -5.62 -5.89 -9.32
C LEU A 164 -4.86 -7.21 -9.17
N LYS A 165 -4.92 -8.11 -10.16
CA LYS A 165 -4.14 -9.36 -10.18
C LYS A 165 -2.63 -9.10 -10.09
N SER A 166 -2.13 -8.07 -10.78
CA SER A 166 -0.71 -7.70 -10.72
C SER A 166 -0.29 -7.24 -9.33
N ILE A 167 -1.13 -6.44 -8.66
CA ILE A 167 -0.89 -5.97 -7.30
C ILE A 167 -0.95 -7.12 -6.30
N SER A 168 -1.96 -8.00 -6.39
CA SER A 168 -2.02 -9.20 -5.56
C SER A 168 -0.80 -10.10 -5.74
N LYS A 169 -0.29 -10.26 -6.97
CA LYS A 169 0.97 -10.98 -7.22
C LYS A 169 2.17 -10.33 -6.54
N CYS A 170 2.22 -8.99 -6.47
CA CYS A 170 3.29 -8.26 -5.79
C CYS A 170 3.29 -8.54 -4.28
N PHE A 171 2.14 -8.44 -3.60
CA PHE A 171 2.01 -8.80 -2.18
C PHE A 171 2.29 -10.29 -1.94
N ASN A 172 1.71 -11.18 -2.74
CA ASN A 172 1.93 -12.62 -2.59
C ASN A 172 3.40 -13.00 -2.76
N LYS A 173 4.13 -12.36 -3.67
CA LYS A 173 5.58 -12.55 -3.79
C LYS A 173 6.29 -12.10 -2.53
N LEU A 174 5.98 -10.89 -2.05
CA LEU A 174 6.56 -10.33 -0.82
C LEU A 174 6.35 -11.26 0.40
N TRP A 175 5.12 -11.77 0.60
CA TRP A 175 4.81 -12.66 1.72
C TRP A 175 5.42 -14.06 1.56
N LYS A 176 5.54 -14.59 0.34
CA LYS A 176 6.25 -15.86 0.09
C LYS A 176 7.73 -15.78 0.45
N GLU A 177 8.36 -14.65 0.13
CA GLU A 177 9.78 -14.42 0.39
C GLU A 177 10.08 -14.11 1.87
N ASN A 178 9.04 -13.82 2.68
CA ASN A 178 9.18 -13.38 4.07
C ASN A 178 8.20 -14.14 4.98
N PRO A 179 8.58 -15.32 5.50
CA PRO A 179 7.75 -16.08 6.44
C PRO A 179 7.31 -15.24 7.66
N GLY A 180 6.08 -15.45 8.12
CA GLY A 180 5.48 -14.70 9.25
C GLY A 180 5.06 -13.26 8.92
N LEU A 181 5.42 -12.72 7.76
CA LEU A 181 5.08 -11.33 7.40
C LEU A 181 3.55 -11.12 7.33
N VAL A 182 2.81 -12.06 6.75
CA VAL A 182 1.34 -11.94 6.65
C VAL A 182 0.65 -11.88 8.02
N ASP A 183 1.13 -12.65 9.01
CA ASP A 183 0.64 -12.61 10.39
C ASP A 183 0.88 -11.24 11.04
N GLN A 184 2.06 -10.64 10.81
CA GLN A 184 2.37 -9.31 11.29
C GLN A 184 1.56 -8.22 10.59
N TYR A 185 1.27 -8.36 9.29
CA TYR A 185 0.33 -7.49 8.57
C TYR A 185 -1.05 -7.53 9.22
N MET A 186 -1.60 -8.72 9.45
CA MET A 186 -2.93 -8.88 10.06
C MET A 186 -2.97 -8.29 11.47
N SER A 187 -1.98 -8.61 12.30
CA SER A 187 -1.84 -8.06 13.65
C SER A 187 -1.76 -6.52 13.63
N THR A 188 -0.99 -5.97 12.70
CA THR A 188 -0.79 -4.52 12.57
C THR A 188 -2.08 -3.84 12.14
N LEU A 189 -2.73 -4.32 11.08
CA LEU A 189 -3.98 -3.77 10.55
C LEU A 189 -5.10 -3.77 11.59
N LEU A 190 -5.20 -4.85 12.38
CA LEU A 190 -6.18 -4.96 13.46
C LEU A 190 -5.87 -4.06 14.65
N SER A 191 -4.64 -3.56 14.77
CA SER A 191 -4.23 -2.59 15.80
C SER A 191 -4.31 -1.13 15.37
N LEU A 192 -4.60 -0.86 14.08
CA LEU A 192 -4.84 0.48 13.57
C LEU A 192 -6.24 0.97 13.95
N ASP A 193 -6.50 2.25 13.74
CA ASP A 193 -7.84 2.82 13.91
C ASP A 193 -8.86 2.07 13.06
N GLN A 194 -9.97 1.68 13.70
CA GLN A 194 -10.98 0.83 13.07
C GLN A 194 -11.62 1.54 11.87
N SER A 195 -11.29 1.06 10.67
CA SER A 195 -11.76 1.60 9.41
C SER A 195 -11.99 0.48 8.39
N CYS A 196 -13.05 0.63 7.58
CA CYS A 196 -13.37 -0.31 6.51
C CYS A 196 -12.27 -0.33 5.40
N VAL A 197 -11.38 0.66 5.38
CA VAL A 197 -10.23 0.74 4.47
C VAL A 197 -9.20 -0.37 4.71
N CYS A 198 -9.18 -0.96 5.92
CA CYS A 198 -8.32 -2.11 6.23
C CYS A 198 -8.83 -3.42 5.61
N VAL A 199 -10.14 -3.51 5.32
CA VAL A 199 -10.78 -4.75 4.86
C VAL A 199 -10.19 -5.30 3.57
N PRO A 200 -9.90 -4.52 2.51
CA PRO A 200 -9.26 -5.03 1.30
C PRO A 200 -7.91 -5.71 1.54
N LEU A 201 -7.06 -5.14 2.41
CA LEU A 201 -5.74 -5.70 2.70
C LEU A 201 -5.82 -6.92 3.64
N LEU A 202 -6.72 -6.88 4.62
CA LEU A 202 -7.03 -8.05 5.45
C LEU A 202 -7.59 -9.20 4.62
N GLY A 203 -8.51 -8.92 3.70
CA GLY A 203 -9.04 -9.90 2.76
C GLY A 203 -7.94 -10.52 1.89
N LEU A 204 -6.99 -9.71 1.40
CA LEU A 204 -5.84 -10.22 0.65
C LEU A 204 -4.89 -11.08 1.52
N CYS A 205 -4.70 -10.74 2.79
CA CYS A 205 -3.94 -11.57 3.74
C CYS A 205 -4.63 -12.93 3.97
N VAL A 206 -5.95 -12.94 4.14
CA VAL A 206 -6.74 -14.17 4.30
C VAL A 206 -6.73 -15.01 3.02
N ASP A 207 -6.86 -14.40 1.84
CA ASP A 207 -6.74 -15.08 0.54
C ASP A 207 -5.37 -15.76 0.43
N PHE A 208 -4.30 -15.08 0.83
CA PHE A 208 -2.95 -15.63 0.84
C PHE A 208 -2.83 -16.83 1.79
N CYS A 209 -3.24 -16.68 3.05
CA CYS A 209 -3.19 -17.77 4.03
C CYS A 209 -4.02 -18.97 3.57
N THR A 210 -5.20 -18.74 2.99
CA THR A 210 -6.06 -19.79 2.43
C THR A 210 -5.36 -20.54 1.31
N ALA A 211 -4.78 -19.83 0.35
CA ALA A 211 -4.04 -20.42 -0.78
C ALA A 211 -2.82 -21.24 -0.32
N HIS A 212 -2.26 -20.90 0.83
CA HIS A 212 -1.10 -21.55 1.45
C HIS A 212 -1.46 -22.55 2.56
N LYS A 213 -2.75 -22.80 2.80
CA LYS A 213 -3.26 -23.69 3.88
C LYS A 213 -2.81 -23.28 5.30
N ASP A 214 -2.49 -22.01 5.51
CA ASP A 214 -2.15 -21.46 6.82
C ASP A 214 -3.43 -21.07 7.59
N ILE A 215 -4.20 -22.10 7.98
CA ILE A 215 -5.46 -21.91 8.72
C ILE A 215 -5.19 -21.45 10.16
N ALA A 216 -4.03 -21.76 10.72
CA ALA A 216 -3.65 -21.34 12.06
C ALA A 216 -3.58 -19.81 12.18
N THR A 217 -2.92 -19.14 11.24
CA THR A 217 -2.85 -17.67 11.20
C THR A 217 -4.22 -17.03 11.01
N ILE A 218 -5.09 -17.62 10.18
CA ILE A 218 -6.47 -17.13 10.00
C ILE A 218 -7.23 -17.22 11.33
N ASN A 219 -7.19 -18.39 11.98
CA ASN A 219 -7.89 -18.62 13.25
C ASN A 219 -7.40 -17.71 14.37
N LYS A 220 -6.09 -17.44 14.44
CA LYS A 220 -5.48 -16.51 15.40
C LYS A 220 -6.14 -15.12 15.36
N HIS A 221 -6.45 -14.62 14.16
CA HIS A 221 -6.99 -13.28 13.96
C HIS A 221 -8.51 -13.22 13.77
N LYS A 222 -9.17 -14.37 13.62
CA LYS A 222 -10.57 -14.48 13.19
C LYS A 222 -11.54 -13.65 14.04
N ALA A 223 -11.44 -13.71 15.36
CA ALA A 223 -12.31 -12.96 16.25
C ALA A 223 -12.19 -11.44 16.03
N SER A 224 -10.96 -10.92 15.93
CA SER A 224 -10.70 -9.50 15.67
C SER A 224 -11.12 -9.06 14.26
N LEU A 225 -10.98 -9.93 13.25
CA LEU A 225 -11.50 -9.68 11.90
C LEU A 225 -13.02 -9.52 11.90
N LEU A 226 -13.73 -10.41 12.61
CA LEU A 226 -15.19 -10.36 12.72
C LEU A 226 -15.66 -9.13 13.49
N ASP A 227 -14.98 -8.78 14.60
CA ASP A 227 -15.28 -7.56 15.36
C ASP A 227 -15.09 -6.29 14.50
N LEU A 228 -13.97 -6.21 13.76
CA LEU A 228 -13.73 -5.11 12.83
C LEU A 228 -14.82 -5.04 11.75
N TYR A 229 -15.20 -6.18 11.16
CA TYR A 229 -16.25 -6.23 10.14
C TYR A 229 -17.60 -5.76 10.69
N VAL A 230 -18.00 -6.24 11.86
CA VAL A 230 -19.23 -5.82 12.53
C VAL A 230 -19.22 -4.30 12.75
N LYS A 231 -18.15 -3.75 13.33
CA LYS A 231 -18.08 -2.33 13.69
C LYS A 231 -17.99 -1.40 12.49
N THR A 232 -17.21 -1.77 11.47
CA THR A 232 -16.87 -0.87 10.36
C THR A 232 -17.70 -1.08 9.10
N VAL A 233 -18.37 -2.23 8.96
CA VAL A 233 -19.21 -2.56 7.81
C VAL A 233 -20.68 -2.61 8.22
N LEU A 234 -21.05 -3.49 9.17
CA LEU A 234 -22.46 -3.69 9.53
C LEU A 234 -23.05 -2.56 10.37
N MET A 235 -22.27 -2.01 11.30
CA MET A 235 -22.67 -0.88 12.14
C MET A 235 -22.30 0.47 11.54
N SER A 236 -21.87 0.50 10.28
CA SER A 236 -21.49 1.73 9.59
C SER A 236 -22.69 2.67 9.48
N LYS A 237 -22.43 3.96 9.73
CA LYS A 237 -23.43 5.03 9.54
C LYS A 237 -23.67 5.37 8.07
N THR A 238 -22.77 4.92 7.19
CA THR A 238 -22.80 5.15 5.75
C THR A 238 -22.64 3.84 5.01
N ARG A 239 -23.36 3.66 3.92
CA ARG A 239 -23.23 2.47 3.06
C ARG A 239 -21.77 2.23 2.67
N PRO A 240 -21.16 1.10 3.08
CA PRO A 240 -19.83 0.74 2.65
C PRO A 240 -19.79 0.55 1.13
N HIS A 241 -18.70 0.94 0.49
CA HIS A 241 -18.56 0.78 -0.96
C HIS A 241 -18.59 -0.70 -1.35
N GLN A 242 -19.23 -1.03 -2.48
CA GLN A 242 -19.43 -2.40 -2.95
C GLN A 242 -18.14 -3.22 -3.00
N HIS A 243 -17.05 -2.61 -3.47
CA HIS A 243 -15.75 -3.28 -3.59
C HIS A 243 -15.14 -3.70 -2.23
N ILE A 244 -15.49 -3.01 -1.14
CA ILE A 244 -15.11 -3.39 0.23
C ILE A 244 -15.92 -4.60 0.66
N LEU A 245 -17.23 -4.61 0.37
CA LEU A 245 -18.13 -5.73 0.67
C LEU A 245 -17.70 -7.00 -0.07
N GLU A 246 -17.39 -6.91 -1.36
CA GLU A 246 -16.90 -8.04 -2.16
C GLU A 246 -15.61 -8.63 -1.58
N LYS A 247 -14.68 -7.79 -1.10
CA LYS A 247 -13.45 -8.24 -0.45
C LYS A 247 -13.66 -8.83 0.94
N SER A 248 -14.73 -8.48 1.64
CA SER A 248 -15.06 -9.10 2.91
C SER A 248 -15.41 -10.58 2.80
N GLY A 249 -15.85 -11.03 1.61
CA GLY A 249 -16.17 -12.44 1.35
C GLY A 249 -15.02 -13.39 1.64
N SER A 250 -13.77 -12.98 1.42
CA SER A 250 -12.58 -13.79 1.73
C SER A 250 -12.48 -14.11 3.22
N MET A 251 -12.83 -13.16 4.09
CA MET A 251 -12.80 -13.34 5.55
C MET A 251 -14.02 -14.13 6.02
N LEU A 252 -15.21 -13.78 5.54
CA LEU A 252 -16.48 -14.39 5.96
C LEU A 252 -16.59 -15.88 5.60
N ARG A 253 -15.87 -16.35 4.58
CA ARG A 253 -15.81 -17.78 4.22
C ARG A 253 -15.19 -18.68 5.29
N HIS A 254 -14.41 -18.12 6.23
CA HIS A 254 -13.78 -18.87 7.32
C HIS A 254 -14.58 -18.84 8.62
N MET A 255 -15.75 -18.21 8.60
CA MET A 255 -16.64 -18.12 9.75
C MET A 255 -17.38 -19.45 9.96
N SER A 256 -17.48 -19.88 11.21
CA SER A 256 -18.28 -21.05 11.60
C SER A 256 -19.78 -20.71 11.66
N HIS A 257 -20.61 -21.76 11.65
CA HIS A 257 -22.06 -21.60 11.80
C HIS A 257 -22.43 -20.93 13.14
N ALA A 258 -21.73 -21.26 14.23
CA ALA A 258 -21.96 -20.67 15.54
C ALA A 258 -21.64 -19.16 15.53
N GLU A 259 -20.47 -18.76 15.01
CA GLU A 259 -20.08 -17.35 14.90
C GLU A 259 -21.08 -16.55 14.05
N PHE A 260 -21.55 -17.13 12.94
CA PHE A 260 -22.60 -16.51 12.15
C PHE A 260 -23.89 -16.31 12.94
N LYS A 261 -24.40 -17.38 13.57
CA LYS A 261 -25.70 -17.38 14.27
C LYS A 261 -25.68 -16.46 15.50
N GLU A 262 -24.58 -16.43 16.23
CA GLU A 262 -24.48 -15.77 17.53
C GLU A 262 -23.97 -14.33 17.44
N GLN A 263 -23.10 -14.01 16.46
CA GLN A 263 -22.47 -12.69 16.37
C GLN A 263 -22.99 -11.88 15.17
N LEU A 264 -22.97 -12.48 13.98
CA LEU A 264 -23.25 -11.75 12.75
C LEU A 264 -24.75 -11.55 12.52
N LEU A 265 -25.55 -12.62 12.61
CA LEU A 265 -26.98 -12.60 12.33
C LEU A 265 -27.75 -11.60 13.21
N PRO A 266 -27.56 -11.54 14.55
CA PRO A 266 -28.27 -10.57 15.38
C PRO A 266 -27.88 -9.13 15.05
N THR A 267 -26.62 -8.89 14.69
CA THR A 267 -26.13 -7.58 14.29
C THR A 267 -26.71 -7.17 12.93
N LEU A 268 -26.73 -8.08 11.95
CA LEU A 268 -27.34 -7.89 10.65
C LEU A 268 -28.83 -7.55 10.78
N GLN A 269 -29.59 -8.31 11.56
CA GLN A 269 -31.01 -8.04 11.81
C GLN A 269 -31.22 -6.66 12.42
N LYS A 270 -30.42 -6.28 13.42
CA LYS A 270 -30.48 -4.93 14.01
C LYS A 270 -30.11 -3.83 13.02
N ALA A 271 -29.10 -4.04 12.19
CA ALA A 271 -28.66 -3.08 11.18
C ALA A 271 -29.74 -2.87 10.10
N LEU A 272 -30.35 -3.96 9.63
CA LEU A 272 -31.46 -3.92 8.67
C LEU A 272 -32.69 -3.19 9.20
N LEU A 273 -32.98 -3.31 10.50
CA LEU A 273 -34.10 -2.60 11.13
C LEU A 273 -33.81 -1.10 11.33
N ARG A 274 -32.55 -0.70 11.45
CA ARG A 274 -32.14 0.68 11.73
C ARG A 274 -31.84 1.49 10.47
N SER A 275 -31.19 0.87 9.49
CA SER A 275 -30.69 1.51 8.28
C SER A 275 -30.57 0.47 7.15
N PRO A 276 -31.70 -0.04 6.63
CA PRO A 276 -31.70 -1.08 5.59
C PRO A 276 -30.91 -0.67 4.34
N GLU A 277 -30.93 0.62 3.98
CA GLU A 277 -30.20 1.21 2.86
C GLU A 277 -28.67 1.15 2.99
N ASN A 278 -28.15 1.05 4.22
CA ASN A 278 -26.72 0.90 4.50
C ASN A 278 -26.29 -0.56 4.66
N SER A 279 -27.25 -1.44 4.96
CA SER A 279 -27.00 -2.83 5.39
C SER A 279 -27.16 -3.86 4.27
N MET A 280 -27.81 -3.50 3.15
CA MET A 280 -27.92 -4.34 1.96
C MET A 280 -27.18 -3.72 0.76
N PRO A 281 -26.26 -4.45 0.11
CA PRO A 281 -25.75 -4.06 -1.21
C PRO A 281 -26.84 -4.10 -2.29
#